data_AF-A0A844EPF6-F1
#
_entry.id   AF-A0A844EPF6-F1
#
_cell.length_a   1.000
_cell.length_b   1.000
_cell.length_c   1.000
_cell.angle_alpha   90.00
_cell.angle_beta   90.00
_cell.angle_gamma   90.00
#
_symmetry.space_group_name_H-M   'P 1'
#
loop_
_entity.id
_entity.type
_entity.pdbx_description
1 polymer ?
#
loop_
_entity_poly.entity_id
_entity_poly.type
_entity_poly.pdbx_seq_one_letter_code
_entity_poly.pdbx_strand_id
1 'polypeptide(L)' 'AVHRMVLEKILNFAVENGYSVLNLDYSPIKGGAGNIEFLVELQSVENPVMSAKVSIEKVIENAYSELKG' A
#
# COMPACT_ATOMS: atom_id res chain seq x y z
N ALA A 1 8.30 4.28 9.98
CA ALA A 1 9.04 5.32 9.24
C ALA A 1 9.32 4.90 7.80
N VAL A 2 10.07 3.82 7.55
CA VAL A 2 10.41 3.37 6.18
C VAL A 2 9.18 2.92 5.37
N HIS A 3 8.29 2.10 5.95
CA HIS A 3 7.11 1.58 5.22
C HIS A 3 6.17 2.68 4.69
N ARG A 4 5.93 3.72 5.49
CA ARG A 4 5.17 4.91 5.07
C ARG A 4 5.77 5.55 3.84
N MET A 5 7.07 5.85 3.88
CA MET A 5 7.78 6.51 2.78
C MET A 5 7.72 5.68 1.49
N VAL A 6 7.87 4.35 1.61
CA VAL A 6 7.78 3.44 0.46
C VAL A 6 6.36 3.44 -0.13
N LEU A 7 5.33 3.34 0.72
CA LEU A 7 3.94 3.36 0.27
C LEU A 7 3.57 4.70 -0.38
N GLU A 8 3.88 5.83 0.24
CA GLU A 8 3.64 7.16 -0.34
C GLU A 8 4.30 7.30 -1.71
N LYS A 9 5.56 6.85 -1.84
CA LYS A 9 6.28 6.89 -3.11
C LYS A 9 5.63 6.02 -4.19
N ILE A 10 5.28 4.78 -3.87
CA ILE A 10 4.75 3.82 -4.85
C ILE A 10 3.32 4.16 -5.26
N LEU A 11 2.48 4.60 -4.33
CA LEU A 11 1.09 4.96 -4.63
C LEU A 11 1.02 6.23 -5.50
N ASN A 12 1.83 7.25 -5.18
CA ASN A 12 1.92 8.44 -6.03
C ASN A 12 2.49 8.10 -7.40
N PHE A 13 3.55 7.28 -7.47
CA PHE A 13 4.09 6.81 -8.74
C PHE A 13 3.05 6.08 -9.59
N ALA A 14 2.21 5.22 -8.99
CA ALA A 14 1.16 4.52 -9.73
C ALA A 14 0.14 5.50 -10.34
N VAL A 15 -0.31 6.49 -9.57
CA VAL A 15 -1.23 7.54 -10.06
C VAL A 15 -0.59 8.35 -11.17
N GLU A 16 0.67 8.76 -11.03
CA GLU A 16 1.41 9.49 -12.06
C GLU A 16 1.59 8.71 -13.37
N ASN A 17 1.53 7.38 -13.32
CA ASN A 17 1.74 6.48 -14.47
C ASN A 17 0.44 5.86 -15.01
N GLY A 18 -0.72 6.45 -14.74
CA GLY A 18 -1.99 6.03 -15.36
C GLY A 18 -2.72 4.90 -14.63
N TYR A 19 -2.43 4.70 -13.33
CA TYR A 19 -3.13 3.70 -12.50
C TYR A 19 -3.87 4.35 -11.34
N SER A 20 -5.18 4.14 -11.27
CA SER A 20 -5.93 4.42 -10.05
C SER A 20 -5.56 3.43 -8.96
N VAL A 21 -5.39 3.93 -7.74
CA VAL A 21 -5.19 3.11 -6.54
C VAL A 21 -6.56 2.88 -5.91
N LEU A 22 -7.10 1.67 -6.07
CA LEU A 22 -8.44 1.33 -5.60
C LEU A 22 -8.45 0.93 -4.12
N ASN A 23 -7.44 0.17 -3.72
CA ASN A 23 -7.31 -0.37 -2.38
C ASN A 23 -5.84 -0.55 -1.98
N LEU A 24 -5.60 -0.58 -0.66
CA LEU A 24 -4.31 -0.84 -0.04
C LEU A 24 -4.54 -1.75 1.17
N ASP A 25 -3.76 -2.82 1.25
CA ASP A 25 -3.77 -3.73 2.38
C ASP A 25 -2.36 -4.31 2.63
N TYR A 26 -2.23 -5.23 3.57
CA TYR A 26 -0.99 -5.95 3.86
C TYR A 26 -1.16 -7.45 3.67
N SER A 27 -0.04 -8.13 3.42
CA SER A 27 -0.03 -9.59 3.37
C SER A 27 -0.16 -10.16 4.79
N PRO A 28 -1.02 -11.18 5.01
CA PRO A 28 -1.15 -11.81 6.33
C PRO A 28 0.10 -12.63 6.71
N ILE A 29 1.02 -12.83 5.77
CA ILE A 29 2.30 -13.51 6.01
C ILE A 29 3.46 -12.55 5.73
N LYS A 30 4.54 -12.70 6.51
CA LYS A 30 5.80 -11.99 6.24
C LYS A 30 6.49 -12.62 5.02
N GLY A 31 7.09 -11.78 4.20
CA GLY A 31 7.94 -12.17 3.08
C GLY A 31 9.29 -12.73 3.53
N GLY A 32 10.19 -12.91 2.56
CA GLY A 32 11.57 -13.35 2.82
C GLY A 32 12.26 -12.48 3.88
N ALA A 33 13.03 -13.14 4.76
CA ALA A 33 13.72 -12.53 5.92
C ALA A 33 12.79 -11.82 6.94
N GLY A 34 11.47 -12.06 6.91
CA GLY A 34 10.54 -11.51 7.89
C GLY A 34 10.02 -10.11 7.56
N ASN A 35 10.14 -9.67 6.31
CA ASN A 35 9.65 -8.36 5.86
C ASN A 35 8.11 -8.32 5.82
N ILE A 36 7.53 -7.17 6.20
CA ILE A 36 6.10 -6.91 5.98
C ILE A 36 5.89 -6.52 4.53
N GLU A 37 4.99 -7.23 3.85
CA GLU A 37 4.62 -7.00 2.46
C GLU A 37 3.25 -6.31 2.37
N PHE A 38 3.08 -5.45 1.37
CA PHE A 38 1.85 -4.69 1.13
C PHE A 38 1.24 -5.07 -0.20
N LEU A 39 -0.09 -5.05 -0.25
CA LEU A 39 -0.88 -5.38 -1.42
C LEU A 39 -1.60 -4.11 -1.89
N VAL A 40 -1.50 -3.83 -3.19
CA VAL A 40 -2.15 -2.66 -3.81
C VAL A 40 -3.00 -3.14 -4.96
N GLU A 41 -4.26 -2.70 -5.00
CA GLU A 41 -5.16 -2.90 -6.13
C GLU A 41 -5.06 -1.71 -7.07
N LEU A 42 -4.56 -1.96 -8.29
CA LEU A 42 -4.36 -0.94 -9.32
C LEU A 42 -5.29 -1.16 -10.50
N GLN A 43 -5.81 -0.06 -11.06
CA GLN A 43 -6.62 -0.08 -12.28
C GLN A 43 -6.06 0.91 -13.30
N SER A 44 -5.70 0.42 -14.49
CA SER A 44 -5.26 1.30 -15.59
C SER A 44 -6.43 2.12 -16.12
N VAL A 45 -6.29 3.45 -16.11
CA VAL A 45 -7.32 4.41 -16.55
C VAL A 45 -6.68 5.67 -17.13
N GLU A 46 -7.42 6.42 -17.94
CA GLU A 46 -6.95 7.70 -18.49
C GLU A 46 -6.82 8.81 -17.44
N ASN A 47 -7.71 8.82 -16.44
CA ASN A 47 -7.74 9.82 -15.36
C ASN A 47 -7.57 9.13 -14.00
N PRO A 48 -6.32 8.81 -13.61
CA PRO A 48 -6.04 8.05 -12.41
C PRO A 48 -6.31 8.86 -11.14
N VAL A 49 -6.87 8.18 -10.14
CA VAL A 49 -7.14 8.75 -8.82
C VAL A 49 -6.75 7.76 -7.71
N MET A 50 -6.41 8.29 -6.55
CA MET A 50 -6.32 7.49 -5.33
C MET A 50 -7.70 7.47 -4.65
N SER A 51 -8.24 6.28 -4.45
CA SER A 51 -9.51 6.06 -3.76
C SER A 51 -9.47 6.63 -2.34
N ALA A 52 -10.54 7.32 -1.92
CA ALA A 52 -10.66 7.87 -0.57
C ALA A 52 -10.67 6.79 0.54
N LYS A 53 -10.81 5.51 0.18
CA LYS A 53 -10.75 4.38 1.11
C LYS A 53 -9.30 3.98 1.46
N VAL A 54 -8.32 4.41 0.66
CA VAL A 54 -6.91 4.09 0.87
C VAL A 54 -6.36 4.90 2.04
N SER A 55 -5.89 4.23 3.08
CA SER A 55 -5.23 4.86 4.22
C SER A 55 -3.92 4.15 4.54
N ILE A 56 -2.81 4.84 4.30
CA ILE A 56 -1.45 4.33 4.57
C ILE A 56 -1.25 4.13 6.08
N GLU A 57 -1.69 5.10 6.89
CA GLU A 57 -1.65 5.06 8.35
C GLU A 57 -2.27 3.76 8.86
N LYS A 58 -3.53 3.53 8.52
CA LYS A 58 -4.34 2.44 9.07
C LYS A 58 -3.79 1.09 8.67
N VAL A 59 -3.34 0.95 7.42
CA VAL A 59 -2.78 -0.31 6.92
C VAL A 59 -1.45 -0.62 7.62
N ILE A 60 -0.58 0.37 7.83
CA ILE A 60 0.66 0.17 8.58
C ILE A 60 0.39 -0.20 10.03
N GLU A 61 -0.56 0.49 10.68
CA GLU A 61 -0.94 0.21 12.07
C GLU A 61 -1.46 -1.22 12.23
N ASN A 62 -2.35 -1.65 11.35
CA ASN A 62 -2.89 -3.02 11.34
C ASN A 62 -1.77 -4.05 11.11
N ALA A 63 -0.94 -3.85 10.09
CA ALA A 63 0.17 -4.77 9.79
C ALA A 63 1.14 -4.90 10.96
N TYR A 64 1.47 -3.79 11.64
CA TYR A 64 2.33 -3.85 12.83
C TYR A 64 1.65 -4.50 14.03
N SER A 65 0.34 -4.33 14.19
CA SER A 65 -0.38 -4.98 15.29
C SER A 65 -0.43 -6.51 15.12
N GLU A 66 -0.65 -6.99 13.89
CA GLU A 66 -0.84 -8.42 13.64
C GLU A 66 0.49 -9.18 13.44
N LEU A 67 1.52 -8.50 12.94
CA LEU A 67 2.80 -9.14 12.58
C LEU A 67 3.93 -8.82 13.56
N LYS A 68 3.68 -8.07 14.64
CA LYS A 68 4.61 -7.98 15.78
C LYS A 68 4.55 -9.28 16.61
N GLY A 69 5.25 -10.28 16.09
CA GLY A 69 5.77 -11.45 16.78
C GLY A 69 7.24 -11.61 16.42
#